data_AF-A0AAD1VLB2-F1
#
_entry.id   AF-A0AAD1VLB2-F1
#
_cell.length_a   1.000
_cell.length_b   1.000
_cell.length_c   1.000
_cell.angle_alpha   90.00
_cell.angle_beta   90.00
_cell.angle_gamma   90.00
#
_symmetry.space_group_name_H-M   'P 1'
#
loop_
_entity.id
_entity.type
_entity.pdbx_description
1 polymer ?
#
loop_
_entity_poly.entity_id
_entity_poly.type
_entity_poly.pdbx_seq_one_letter_code
_entity_poly.pdbx_strand_id
1 'polypeptide(L)'
;MILYFQLAAQVLEKKRIGFGVLDSKKNFKIAKKLGCSEEGSLYIFKEDNVIEFDGQLAADVLVDFLLDLIENPVELINSNVELKALDRMEEETRVIGFFKSEDSEYYKEFEEAAEHFHPYIRFFATFEKSVAKALTLKLNEVDFYEPFMDEPITIPDKPYSEQEIVDFITKHKRATLRKLRPEDMFETWEDDLDGIHIVAFAEEEDPDGYEFLQILKEVARENTENPDLSILWIDPDDFPLVRLWGALK
;
A
#
# COMPACT_ATOMS: atom_id res chain seq x y z
N MET A 1 8.57 -13.02 24.05
CA MET A 1 7.63 -12.44 23.07
C MET A 1 7.25 -11.08 23.59
N ILE A 2 7.49 -10.04 22.79
CA ILE A 2 7.26 -8.66 23.21
C ILE A 2 5.75 -8.41 23.28
N LEU A 3 5.29 -7.53 24.18
CA LEU A 3 3.89 -7.36 24.57
C LEU A 3 2.92 -7.18 23.38
N TYR A 4 3.33 -6.44 22.36
CA TYR A 4 2.50 -6.15 21.19
C TYR A 4 2.20 -7.41 20.35
N PHE A 5 3.18 -8.30 20.14
CA PHE A 5 2.95 -9.57 19.42
C PHE A 5 1.98 -10.49 20.16
N GLN A 6 2.07 -10.53 21.49
CA GLN A 6 1.16 -11.34 22.30
C GLN A 6 -0.28 -10.81 22.22
N LEU A 7 -0.44 -9.49 22.21
CA LEU A 7 -1.75 -8.85 22.07
C LEU A 7 -2.34 -9.10 20.68
N ALA A 8 -1.56 -8.89 19.61
CA ALA A 8 -1.99 -9.19 18.25
C ALA A 8 -2.40 -10.66 18.09
N ALA A 9 -1.60 -11.60 18.62
CA ALA A 9 -1.92 -13.03 18.62
C ALA A 9 -3.23 -13.34 19.36
N GLN A 10 -3.50 -12.67 20.49
CA GLN A 10 -4.75 -12.84 21.22
C GLN A 10 -5.96 -12.33 20.43
N VAL A 11 -5.84 -11.18 19.77
CA VAL A 11 -6.91 -10.62 18.94
C VAL A 11 -7.19 -11.51 17.73
N LEU A 12 -6.13 -12.04 17.10
CA LEU A 12 -6.19 -12.82 15.85
C LEU A 12 -6.31 -14.33 16.07
N GLU A 13 -6.49 -14.82 17.30
CA GLU A 13 -6.51 -16.26 17.63
C GLU A 13 -7.51 -17.05 16.76
N LYS A 14 -8.66 -16.44 16.44
CA LYS A 14 -9.72 -17.06 15.63
C LYS A 14 -9.49 -16.98 14.12
N LYS A 15 -8.49 -16.20 13.67
CA LYS A 15 -8.17 -15.95 12.25
C LYS A 15 -7.15 -16.95 11.68
N ARG A 16 -6.76 -17.98 12.44
CA ARG A 16 -5.77 -19.00 12.05
C ARG A 16 -4.38 -18.42 11.73
N ILE A 17 -4.03 -17.30 12.34
CA ILE A 17 -2.72 -16.67 12.20
C ILE A 17 -1.82 -17.14 13.34
N GLY A 18 -0.66 -17.68 13.00
CA GLY A 18 0.34 -18.15 13.95
C GLY A 18 1.46 -17.13 14.14
N PHE A 19 1.82 -16.85 15.39
CA PHE A 19 2.96 -16.00 15.72
C PHE A 19 4.12 -16.87 16.23
N GLY A 20 5.32 -16.58 15.74
CA GLY A 20 6.55 -17.29 16.11
C GLY A 20 7.72 -16.34 16.30
N VAL A 21 8.76 -16.81 16.99
CA VAL A 21 10.02 -16.08 17.14
C VAL A 21 11.15 -16.98 16.65
N LEU A 22 11.95 -16.46 15.73
CA LEU A 22 13.10 -17.15 15.17
C LEU A 22 14.40 -16.53 15.69
N ASP A 23 15.14 -17.27 16.51
CA ASP A 23 16.48 -16.88 16.96
C ASP A 23 17.48 -17.09 15.81
N SER A 24 17.92 -16.00 15.17
CA SER A 24 18.81 -15.99 13.99
C SER A 24 20.12 -16.74 14.25
N LYS A 25 20.66 -16.68 15.47
CA LYS A 25 21.94 -17.29 15.86
C LYS A 25 21.81 -18.79 16.07
N LYS A 26 20.75 -19.23 16.77
CA LYS A 26 20.53 -20.66 17.03
C LYS A 26 19.97 -21.39 15.82
N ASN A 27 19.17 -20.70 15.00
CA ASN A 27 18.40 -21.30 13.91
C ASN A 27 18.79 -20.74 12.54
N PHE A 28 20.05 -20.33 12.35
CA PHE A 28 20.54 -19.72 11.11
C PHE A 28 20.17 -20.50 9.83
N LYS A 29 20.22 -21.84 9.86
CA LYS A 29 19.85 -22.67 8.70
C LYS A 29 18.37 -22.53 8.33
N ILE A 30 17.50 -22.37 9.33
CA ILE A 30 16.06 -22.18 9.13
C ILE A 30 15.82 -20.77 8.59
N ALA A 31 16.41 -19.74 9.21
CA ALA A 31 16.33 -18.35 8.73
C ALA A 31 16.75 -18.23 7.27
N LYS A 32 17.92 -18.78 6.92
CA LYS A 32 18.40 -18.79 5.53
C LYS A 32 17.47 -19.54 4.57
N LYS A 33 16.84 -20.62 5.02
CA LYS A 33 15.90 -21.39 4.17
C LYS A 33 14.57 -20.64 3.96
N LEU A 34 14.14 -19.87 4.95
CA LEU A 34 12.92 -19.08 4.91
C LEU A 34 13.10 -17.70 4.25
N GLY A 35 14.32 -17.33 3.86
CA GLY A 35 14.60 -16.02 3.28
C GLY A 35 14.68 -14.87 4.30
N CYS A 36 14.66 -15.16 5.61
CA CYS A 36 14.80 -14.11 6.64
C CYS A 36 16.26 -13.63 6.70
N SER A 37 16.53 -12.44 6.15
CA SER A 37 17.88 -11.87 6.06
C SER A 37 18.17 -10.81 7.12
N GLU A 38 17.15 -10.07 7.56
CA GLU A 38 17.33 -8.93 8.45
C GLU A 38 17.05 -9.29 9.92
N GLU A 39 17.97 -8.91 10.81
CA GLU A 39 17.82 -9.16 12.23
C GLU A 39 16.91 -8.10 12.87
N GLY A 40 15.82 -8.54 13.47
CA GLY A 40 14.85 -7.65 14.13
C GLY A 40 13.58 -7.41 13.33
N SER A 41 13.60 -7.76 12.03
CA SER A 41 12.45 -7.62 11.12
C SER A 41 11.39 -8.68 11.35
N LEU A 42 10.16 -8.35 10.96
CA LEU A 42 9.01 -9.24 11.00
C LEU A 42 8.77 -9.80 9.60
N TYR A 43 8.82 -11.13 9.48
CA TYR A 43 8.48 -11.83 8.24
C TYR A 43 7.14 -12.54 8.37
N ILE A 44 6.29 -12.34 7.37
CA ILE A 44 4.97 -12.94 7.27
C ILE A 44 4.96 -13.91 6.10
N PHE A 45 4.46 -15.11 6.35
CA PHE A 45 4.40 -16.19 5.36
C PHE A 45 2.93 -16.44 5.02
N LYS A 46 2.53 -16.11 3.78
CA LYS A 46 1.20 -16.39 3.23
C LYS A 46 1.39 -17.24 1.99
N GLU A 47 1.00 -18.51 2.08
CA GLU A 47 1.17 -19.48 0.99
C GLU A 47 2.64 -19.58 0.54
N ASP A 48 2.95 -19.26 -0.71
CA ASP A 48 4.32 -19.25 -1.25
C ASP A 48 5.00 -17.86 -1.13
N ASN A 49 4.28 -16.85 -0.66
CA ASN A 49 4.77 -15.47 -0.53
C ASN A 49 5.39 -15.21 0.85
N VAL A 50 6.52 -14.50 0.84
CA VAL A 50 7.22 -14.01 2.04
C VAL A 50 7.20 -12.49 2.01
N ILE A 51 6.56 -11.90 3.00
CA ILE A 51 6.38 -10.46 3.12
C ILE A 51 7.21 -9.97 4.30
N GLU A 52 8.08 -9.00 4.04
CA GLU A 52 8.78 -8.24 5.08
C GLU A 52 7.87 -7.10 5.52
N PHE A 53 7.50 -7.09 6.81
CA PHE A 53 6.72 -6.00 7.39
C PHE A 53 7.68 -4.94 7.90
N ASP A 54 7.66 -3.79 7.24
CA ASP A 54 8.54 -2.66 7.49
C ASP A 54 7.76 -1.42 7.98
N GLY A 55 6.85 -1.69 8.91
CA GLY A 55 6.00 -0.72 9.56
C GLY A 55 6.22 -0.62 11.06
N GLN A 56 5.40 0.18 11.71
CA GLN A 56 5.39 0.39 13.15
C GLN A 56 5.09 -0.91 13.89
N LEU A 57 5.98 -1.27 14.83
CA LEU A 57 5.79 -2.43 15.71
C LEU A 57 4.82 -2.11 16.86
N ALA A 58 3.54 -1.93 16.50
CA ALA A 58 2.41 -1.71 17.40
C ALA A 58 1.32 -2.77 17.18
N ALA A 59 0.56 -3.10 18.21
CA ALA A 59 -0.36 -4.25 18.16
C ALA A 59 -1.57 -4.00 17.25
N ASP A 60 -2.11 -2.79 17.28
CA ASP A 60 -3.15 -2.27 16.40
C ASP A 60 -2.71 -2.29 14.93
N VAL A 61 -1.57 -1.68 14.61
CA VAL A 61 -1.02 -1.67 13.24
C VAL A 61 -0.81 -3.09 12.71
N LEU A 62 -0.23 -3.97 13.51
CA LEU A 62 -0.03 -5.37 13.12
C LEU A 62 -1.35 -6.13 12.95
N VAL A 63 -2.35 -5.85 13.78
CA VAL A 63 -3.67 -6.50 13.65
C VAL A 63 -4.34 -6.06 12.36
N ASP A 64 -4.35 -4.77 12.06
CA ASP A 64 -4.99 -4.22 10.86
C ASP A 64 -4.27 -4.72 9.61
N PHE A 65 -2.93 -4.64 9.57
CA PHE A 65 -2.13 -5.17 8.47
C PHE A 65 -2.40 -6.65 8.21
N LEU A 66 -2.44 -7.48 9.26
CA LEU A 66 -2.67 -8.91 9.12
C LEU A 66 -4.12 -9.25 8.75
N LEU A 67 -5.09 -8.41 9.13
CA LEU A 67 -6.47 -8.55 8.69
C LEU A 67 -6.61 -8.23 7.21
N ASP A 68 -5.99 -7.15 6.74
CA ASP A 68 -5.95 -6.81 5.31
C ASP A 68 -5.25 -7.90 4.51
N LEU A 69 -4.13 -8.42 5.03
CA LEU A 69 -3.36 -9.45 4.35
C LEU A 69 -4.09 -10.79 4.19
N ILE A 70 -5.06 -11.14 5.05
CA ILE A 70 -5.82 -12.40 4.89
C ILE A 70 -6.99 -12.30 3.93
N GLU A 71 -7.37 -11.09 3.54
CA GLU A 71 -8.40 -10.87 2.52
C GLU A 71 -7.83 -11.19 1.12
N ASN A 72 -8.70 -11.07 0.11
CA ASN A 72 -8.30 -11.30 -1.28
C ASN A 72 -7.43 -10.14 -1.77
N PRO A 73 -6.42 -10.41 -2.62
CA PRO A 73 -5.54 -9.36 -3.14
C PRO A 73 -6.26 -8.41 -4.11
N VAL A 74 -7.37 -8.84 -4.72
CA VAL A 74 -8.20 -8.04 -5.62
C VAL A 74 -9.60 -7.88 -5.06
N GLU A 75 -10.07 -6.64 -4.97
CA GLU A 75 -11.45 -6.30 -4.58
C GLU A 75 -12.34 -6.11 -5.82
N LEU A 76 -13.54 -6.72 -5.82
CA LEU A 76 -14.48 -6.61 -6.94
C LEU A 76 -15.44 -5.44 -6.78
N ILE A 77 -15.47 -4.56 -7.78
CA ILE A 77 -16.42 -3.44 -7.88
C ILE A 77 -17.59 -3.86 -8.76
N ASN A 78 -18.74 -4.10 -8.13
CA ASN A 78 -19.95 -4.58 -8.80
C ASN A 78 -20.98 -3.48 -9.08
N SER A 79 -20.77 -2.27 -8.55
CA SER A 79 -21.71 -1.17 -8.70
C SER A 79 -21.06 0.22 -8.69
N ASN A 80 -21.76 1.20 -9.30
CA ASN A 80 -21.36 2.60 -9.23
C ASN A 80 -21.47 3.19 -7.80
N VAL A 81 -22.10 2.49 -6.87
CA VAL A 81 -22.16 2.91 -5.45
C VAL A 81 -20.85 2.53 -4.77
N GLU A 82 -20.36 1.30 -4.98
CA GLU A 82 -19.03 0.88 -4.52
C GLU A 82 -17.94 1.75 -5.14
N LEU A 83 -18.07 2.13 -6.42
CA LEU A 83 -17.11 3.03 -7.07
C LEU A 83 -16.93 4.36 -6.33
N LYS A 84 -17.99 4.92 -5.72
CA LYS A 84 -17.88 6.18 -4.94
C LYS A 84 -17.12 6.01 -3.63
N ALA A 85 -16.94 4.79 -3.15
CA ALA A 85 -16.10 4.54 -1.98
C ALA A 85 -14.62 4.74 -2.33
N LEU A 86 -14.23 4.42 -3.57
CA LEU A 86 -12.85 4.61 -4.04
C LEU A 86 -12.45 6.09 -4.06
N ASP A 87 -13.37 7.02 -4.35
CA ASP A 87 -13.09 8.47 -4.31
C ASP A 87 -12.54 8.95 -2.95
N ARG A 88 -12.73 8.17 -1.88
CA ARG A 88 -12.23 8.48 -0.53
C ARG A 88 -10.84 7.92 -0.24
N MET A 89 -10.27 7.15 -1.16
CA MET A 89 -8.98 6.48 -1.03
C MET A 89 -7.91 7.24 -1.84
N GLU A 90 -7.99 8.57 -1.90
CA GLU A 90 -7.06 9.38 -2.68
C GLU A 90 -5.62 9.30 -2.15
N GLU A 91 -5.43 8.93 -0.89
CA GLU A 91 -4.10 8.78 -0.28
C GLU A 91 -3.40 7.48 -0.66
N GLU A 92 -4.16 6.51 -1.18
CA GLU A 92 -3.68 5.17 -1.49
C GLU A 92 -3.41 5.01 -2.98
N THR A 93 -2.32 4.32 -3.31
CA THR A 93 -2.06 3.85 -4.66
C THR A 93 -3.09 2.78 -5.02
N ARG A 94 -3.80 2.97 -6.14
CA ARG A 94 -4.86 2.06 -6.58
C ARG A 94 -4.62 1.59 -8.00
N VAL A 95 -4.94 0.33 -8.28
CA VAL A 95 -4.85 -0.25 -9.61
C VAL A 95 -6.19 -0.85 -9.97
N ILE A 96 -6.82 -0.39 -11.05
CA ILE A 96 -8.19 -0.78 -11.40
C ILE A 96 -8.23 -1.39 -12.80
N GLY A 97 -8.69 -2.64 -12.90
CA GLY A 97 -8.83 -3.36 -14.17
C GLY A 97 -10.28 -3.65 -14.56
N PHE A 98 -10.58 -3.60 -15.86
CA PHE A 98 -11.87 -4.09 -16.40
C PHE A 98 -11.68 -5.36 -17.22
N PHE A 99 -12.29 -6.46 -16.76
CA PHE A 99 -12.16 -7.77 -17.38
C PHE A 99 -13.50 -8.36 -17.75
N LYS A 100 -13.47 -9.46 -18.50
CA LYS A 100 -14.69 -10.14 -18.96
C LYS A 100 -15.41 -10.87 -17.82
N SER A 101 -14.65 -11.49 -16.92
CA SER A 101 -15.09 -12.36 -15.82
C SER A 101 -13.87 -12.83 -15.03
N GLU A 102 -14.09 -13.43 -13.86
CA GLU A 102 -13.06 -14.11 -13.05
C GLU A 102 -12.33 -15.23 -13.82
N ASP A 103 -13.02 -15.92 -14.74
CA ASP A 103 -12.41 -16.97 -15.56
C ASP A 103 -11.46 -16.44 -16.66
N SER A 104 -11.34 -15.13 -16.83
CA SER A 104 -10.50 -14.52 -17.88
C SER A 104 -9.03 -14.72 -17.57
N GLU A 105 -8.24 -15.19 -18.56
CA GLU A 105 -6.78 -15.28 -18.43
C GLU A 105 -6.16 -13.94 -18.02
N TYR A 106 -6.60 -12.82 -18.60
CA TYR A 106 -6.15 -11.47 -18.23
C TYR A 106 -6.48 -11.05 -16.79
N TYR A 107 -7.57 -11.58 -16.22
CA TYR A 107 -7.90 -11.31 -14.82
C TYR A 107 -6.97 -12.12 -13.90
N LYS A 108 -6.61 -13.34 -14.28
CA LYS A 108 -5.68 -14.18 -13.50
C LYS A 108 -4.28 -13.58 -13.46
N GLU A 109 -3.77 -13.11 -14.60
CA GLU A 109 -2.49 -12.38 -14.66
C GLU A 109 -2.52 -11.12 -13.79
N PHE A 110 -3.66 -10.43 -13.73
CA PHE A 110 -3.86 -9.25 -12.87
C PHE A 110 -3.94 -9.61 -11.38
N GLU A 111 -4.60 -10.71 -11.05
CA GLU A 111 -4.70 -11.23 -9.68
C GLU A 111 -3.36 -11.73 -9.16
N GLU A 112 -2.59 -12.45 -9.99
CA GLU A 112 -1.22 -12.86 -9.68
C GLU A 112 -0.31 -11.63 -9.46
N ALA A 113 -0.42 -10.59 -10.31
CA ALA A 113 0.31 -9.35 -10.10
C ALA A 113 -0.06 -8.63 -8.79
N ALA A 114 -1.32 -8.71 -8.37
CA ALA A 114 -1.80 -8.09 -7.12
C ALA A 114 -1.13 -8.71 -5.88
N GLU A 115 -0.83 -10.01 -5.90
CA GLU A 115 -0.18 -10.69 -4.78
C GLU A 115 1.21 -10.13 -4.44
N HIS A 116 1.94 -9.58 -5.42
CA HIS A 116 3.26 -8.97 -5.21
C HIS A 116 3.22 -7.70 -4.38
N PHE A 117 2.09 -6.99 -4.39
CA PHE A 117 1.95 -5.69 -3.72
C PHE A 117 0.96 -5.72 -2.55
N HIS A 118 0.30 -6.85 -2.31
CA HIS A 118 -0.69 -6.99 -1.26
C HIS A 118 -0.05 -7.01 0.14
N PRO A 119 -0.53 -6.22 1.12
CA PRO A 119 -1.72 -5.36 1.09
C PRO A 119 -1.43 -3.86 0.87
N TYR A 120 -0.20 -3.49 0.51
CA TYR A 120 0.25 -2.09 0.45
C TYR A 120 -0.35 -1.28 -0.71
N ILE A 121 -0.59 -1.93 -1.87
CA ILE A 121 -1.27 -1.32 -3.03
C ILE A 121 -2.62 -2.00 -3.22
N ARG A 122 -3.68 -1.21 -3.40
CA ARG A 122 -5.04 -1.73 -3.54
C ARG A 122 -5.35 -2.06 -5.00
N PHE A 123 -5.62 -3.33 -5.27
CA PHE A 123 -6.07 -3.78 -6.57
C PHE A 123 -7.58 -3.94 -6.59
N PHE A 124 -8.20 -3.39 -7.62
CA PHE A 124 -9.62 -3.51 -7.88
C PHE A 124 -9.87 -4.07 -9.27
N ALA A 125 -10.92 -4.87 -9.40
CA ALA A 125 -11.40 -5.32 -10.69
C ALA A 125 -12.90 -5.11 -10.82
N THR A 126 -13.36 -4.91 -12.05
CA THR A 126 -14.78 -4.97 -12.37
C THR A 126 -15.02 -5.86 -13.57
N PHE A 127 -16.18 -6.51 -13.59
CA PHE A 127 -16.73 -7.20 -14.76
C PHE A 127 -17.96 -6.47 -15.32
N GLU A 128 -18.35 -5.38 -14.66
CA GLU A 128 -19.57 -4.64 -14.95
C GLU A 128 -19.30 -3.51 -15.97
N LYS A 129 -19.94 -3.59 -17.13
CA LYS A 129 -19.81 -2.57 -18.19
C LYS A 129 -20.23 -1.17 -17.74
N SER A 130 -21.14 -1.08 -16.78
CA SER A 130 -21.60 0.19 -16.20
C SER A 130 -20.49 0.87 -15.40
N VAL A 131 -19.75 0.10 -14.59
CA VAL A 131 -18.62 0.56 -13.78
C VAL A 131 -17.45 0.92 -14.70
N ALA A 132 -17.10 0.04 -15.64
CA ALA A 132 -16.04 0.31 -16.62
C ALA A 132 -16.30 1.59 -17.42
N LYS A 133 -17.56 1.84 -17.81
CA LYS A 133 -17.94 3.09 -18.49
C LYS A 133 -17.77 4.33 -17.60
N ALA A 134 -18.03 4.22 -16.31
CA ALA A 134 -17.83 5.33 -15.37
C ALA A 134 -16.34 5.66 -15.18
N LEU A 135 -15.49 4.63 -15.17
CA LEU A 135 -14.03 4.72 -15.12
C LEU A 135 -13.38 5.00 -16.48
N THR A 136 -14.16 5.05 -17.56
CA THR A 136 -13.67 5.15 -18.95
C THR A 136 -12.75 4.01 -19.44
N LEU A 137 -12.68 2.90 -18.69
CA LEU A 137 -11.90 1.70 -19.01
C LEU A 137 -12.50 0.90 -20.18
N LYS A 138 -11.62 0.45 -21.08
CA LYS A 138 -11.95 -0.57 -22.11
C LYS A 138 -11.68 -1.97 -21.60
N LEU A 139 -12.19 -2.99 -22.30
CA LEU A 139 -11.95 -4.39 -21.93
C LEU A 139 -10.44 -4.69 -21.90
N ASN A 140 -10.00 -5.38 -20.84
CA ASN A 140 -8.62 -5.74 -20.49
C ASN A 140 -7.70 -4.53 -20.30
N GLU A 141 -8.25 -3.36 -20.02
CA GLU A 141 -7.49 -2.16 -19.69
C GLU A 141 -7.30 -2.09 -18.17
N VAL A 142 -6.12 -1.63 -17.76
CA VAL A 142 -5.76 -1.44 -16.36
C VAL A 142 -5.25 -0.02 -16.20
N ASP A 143 -5.83 0.69 -15.24
CA ASP A 143 -5.46 2.05 -14.87
C ASP A 143 -4.74 2.04 -13.53
N PHE A 144 -3.62 2.76 -13.44
CA PHE A 144 -2.88 3.03 -12.22
C PHE A 144 -3.20 4.44 -11.72
N TYR A 145 -3.64 4.55 -10.48
CA TYR A 145 -3.94 5.81 -9.82
C TYR A 145 -2.84 6.10 -8.79
N GLU A 146 -2.00 7.06 -9.12
CA GLU A 146 -1.04 7.62 -8.16
C GLU A 146 -1.80 8.35 -7.03
N PRO A 147 -1.35 8.26 -5.77
CA PRO A 147 -1.90 9.03 -4.66
C PRO A 147 -2.04 10.51 -5.00
N PHE A 148 -3.18 11.09 -4.61
CA PHE A 148 -3.54 12.50 -4.74
C PHE A 148 -3.68 13.02 -6.18
N MET A 149 -3.55 12.16 -7.19
CA MET A 149 -3.77 12.50 -8.59
C MET A 149 -5.23 12.26 -9.01
N ASP A 150 -5.76 13.19 -9.81
CA ASP A 150 -7.15 13.14 -10.28
C ASP A 150 -7.32 12.17 -11.47
N GLU A 151 -6.31 12.07 -12.32
CA GLU A 151 -6.33 11.27 -13.54
C GLU A 151 -5.41 10.04 -13.41
N PRO A 152 -5.84 8.87 -13.89
CA PRO A 152 -5.00 7.68 -13.90
C PRO A 152 -3.98 7.68 -15.03
N ILE A 153 -3.00 6.79 -14.90
CA ILE A 153 -2.12 6.38 -15.97
C ILE A 153 -2.55 4.99 -16.45
N THR A 154 -3.09 4.91 -17.67
CA THR A 154 -3.39 3.61 -18.29
C THR A 154 -2.10 2.88 -18.62
N ILE A 155 -1.97 1.63 -18.17
CA ILE A 155 -0.81 0.79 -18.47
C ILE A 155 -0.74 0.56 -20.01
N PRO A 156 0.41 0.84 -20.66
CA PRO A 156 0.54 0.73 -22.10
C PRO A 156 0.57 -0.73 -22.58
N ASP A 157 0.28 -0.94 -23.87
CA ASP A 157 0.53 -2.20 -24.59
C ASP A 157 -0.27 -3.44 -24.16
N LYS A 158 -1.56 -3.28 -23.82
CA LYS A 158 -2.45 -4.42 -23.51
C LYS A 158 -2.57 -5.47 -24.64
N PRO A 159 -2.84 -6.76 -24.33
CA PRO A 159 -3.04 -7.32 -22.99
C PRO A 159 -1.73 -7.51 -22.21
N TYR A 160 -1.82 -7.46 -20.88
CA TYR A 160 -0.68 -7.53 -19.98
C TYR A 160 -0.50 -8.95 -19.42
N SER A 161 0.76 -9.35 -19.25
CA SER A 161 1.18 -10.41 -18.35
C SER A 161 1.34 -9.90 -16.91
N GLU A 162 1.39 -10.82 -15.95
CA GLU A 162 1.73 -10.56 -14.55
C GLU A 162 2.97 -9.64 -14.43
N GLN A 163 4.06 -10.02 -15.10
CA GLN A 163 5.33 -9.29 -15.03
C GLN A 163 5.24 -7.87 -15.59
N GLU A 164 4.47 -7.64 -16.66
CA GLU A 164 4.31 -6.30 -17.24
C GLU A 164 3.57 -5.36 -16.27
N ILE A 165 2.58 -5.87 -15.53
CA ILE A 165 1.89 -5.11 -14.49
C ILE A 165 2.84 -4.82 -13.32
N VAL A 166 3.57 -5.84 -12.85
CA VAL A 166 4.54 -5.71 -11.76
C VAL A 166 5.64 -4.71 -12.10
N ASP A 167 6.22 -4.78 -13.30
CA ASP A 167 7.26 -3.88 -13.75
C ASP A 167 6.76 -2.44 -13.86
N PHE A 168 5.54 -2.25 -14.38
CA PHE A 168 4.93 -0.94 -14.46
C PHE A 168 4.72 -0.33 -13.08
N ILE A 169 4.10 -1.06 -12.16
CA ILE A 169 3.83 -0.57 -10.80
C ILE A 169 5.14 -0.30 -10.06
N THR A 170 6.12 -1.20 -10.13
CA THR A 170 7.42 -1.03 -9.48
C THR A 170 8.13 0.24 -9.97
N LYS A 171 8.00 0.58 -11.25
CA LYS A 171 8.57 1.80 -11.83
C LYS A 171 7.85 3.07 -11.36
N HIS A 172 6.55 3.02 -11.07
CA HIS A 172 5.72 4.19 -10.73
C HIS A 172 5.30 4.20 -9.25
N LYS A 173 5.79 3.27 -8.40
CA LYS A 173 5.33 3.13 -7.01
C LYS A 173 5.68 4.35 -6.14
N ARG A 174 6.75 5.09 -6.48
CA ARG A 174 7.14 6.30 -5.76
C ARG A 174 6.31 7.48 -6.25
N ALA A 175 5.31 7.86 -5.46
CA ALA A 175 4.45 9.00 -5.75
C ALA A 175 5.13 10.35 -5.50
N THR A 176 4.63 11.37 -6.19
CA THR A 176 5.04 12.78 -6.05
C THR A 176 4.67 13.34 -4.69
N LEU A 177 3.49 12.96 -4.19
CA LEU A 177 3.04 13.19 -2.82
C LEU A 177 2.64 11.85 -2.22
N ARG A 178 3.22 11.51 -1.07
CA ARG A 178 2.96 10.26 -0.35
C ARG A 178 2.71 10.56 1.11
N LYS A 179 1.71 9.88 1.69
CA LYS A 179 1.44 9.94 3.13
C LYS A 179 2.35 8.93 3.82
N LEU A 180 2.98 9.32 4.92
CA LEU A 180 3.66 8.38 5.80
C LEU A 180 2.60 7.62 6.61
N ARG A 181 2.52 6.29 6.45
CA ARG A 181 1.51 5.47 7.14
C ARG A 181 2.17 4.55 8.15
N PRO A 182 1.51 4.19 9.27
CA PRO A 182 2.08 3.30 10.26
C PRO A 182 2.51 1.93 9.69
N GLU A 183 1.78 1.38 8.73
CA GLU A 183 2.02 0.05 8.16
C GLU A 183 3.26 -0.06 7.28
N ASP A 184 3.78 1.05 6.72
CA ASP A 184 4.91 1.08 5.78
C ASP A 184 5.91 2.22 6.08
N MET A 185 5.89 2.74 7.32
CA MET A 185 6.63 3.95 7.67
C MET A 185 8.15 3.82 7.47
N PHE A 186 8.73 2.65 7.69
CA PHE A 186 10.17 2.45 7.55
C PHE A 186 10.54 2.29 6.07
N GLU A 187 9.78 1.51 5.29
CA GLU A 187 10.00 1.40 3.82
C GLU A 187 9.97 2.79 3.19
N THR A 188 8.94 3.58 3.52
CA THR A 188 8.76 4.93 2.97
C THR A 188 9.88 5.89 3.39
N TRP A 189 10.39 5.74 4.61
CA TRP A 189 11.45 6.59 5.15
C TRP A 189 12.85 6.20 4.62
N GLU A 190 13.09 4.92 4.34
CA GLU A 190 14.35 4.44 3.74
C GLU A 190 14.41 4.72 2.24
N ASP A 191 13.27 4.92 1.60
CA ASP A 191 13.14 5.29 0.18
C ASP A 191 13.43 6.78 -0.08
N ASP A 192 14.64 7.24 0.27
CA ASP A 192 15.07 8.62 0.09
C ASP A 192 15.41 9.01 -1.37
N LEU A 193 15.46 10.32 -1.61
CA LEU A 193 15.96 10.92 -2.84
C LEU A 193 17.31 11.59 -2.55
N ASP A 194 18.41 10.99 -3.01
CA ASP A 194 19.77 11.50 -2.81
C ASP A 194 20.14 11.81 -1.35
N GLY A 195 19.64 11.00 -0.41
CA GLY A 195 19.88 11.12 1.03
C GLY A 195 18.97 12.14 1.73
N ILE A 196 17.94 12.67 1.06
CA ILE A 196 17.02 13.66 1.63
C ILE A 196 15.54 13.31 1.40
N HIS A 197 14.68 13.84 2.26
CA HIS A 197 13.22 13.86 2.11
C HIS A 197 12.71 15.29 2.17
N ILE A 198 11.75 15.63 1.32
CA ILE A 198 10.94 16.83 1.47
C ILE A 198 9.76 16.45 2.36
N VAL A 199 9.78 16.89 3.63
CA VAL A 199 8.76 16.50 4.61
C VAL A 199 7.81 17.68 4.85
N ALA A 200 6.51 17.40 4.78
CA ALA A 200 5.45 18.35 5.09
C ALA A 200 4.59 17.83 6.25
N PHE A 201 4.37 18.66 7.27
CA PHE A 201 3.47 18.33 8.37
C PHE A 201 2.16 19.09 8.19
N ALA A 202 1.05 18.37 8.20
CA ALA A 202 -0.28 18.94 8.14
C ALA A 202 -1.25 18.01 8.86
N GLU A 203 -1.99 18.52 9.83
CA GLU A 203 -3.09 17.79 10.49
C GLU A 203 -4.33 17.91 9.59
N GLU A 204 -4.84 16.81 9.03
CA GLU A 204 -5.96 16.87 8.07
C GLU A 204 -7.25 17.40 8.71
N GLU A 205 -7.46 17.11 9.99
CA GLU A 205 -8.64 17.51 10.75
C GLU A 205 -8.58 18.97 11.24
N ASP A 206 -7.40 19.60 11.19
CA ASP A 206 -7.24 21.02 11.52
C ASP A 206 -7.52 21.90 10.28
N PRO A 207 -8.30 22.99 10.39
CA PRO A 207 -8.62 23.84 9.24
C PRO A 207 -7.40 24.39 8.49
N ASP A 208 -6.35 24.78 9.19
CA ASP A 208 -5.14 25.33 8.58
C ASP A 208 -4.30 24.19 7.94
N GLY A 209 -4.24 23.04 8.61
CA GLY A 209 -3.62 21.82 8.07
C GLY A 209 -4.29 21.32 6.79
N TYR A 210 -5.62 21.29 6.76
CA TYR A 210 -6.41 20.95 5.58
C TYR A 210 -6.12 21.90 4.41
N GLU A 211 -6.13 23.22 4.64
CA GLU A 211 -5.82 24.21 3.60
C GLU A 211 -4.40 24.01 3.05
N PHE A 212 -3.42 23.79 3.94
CA PHE A 212 -2.05 23.52 3.54
C PHE A 212 -1.91 22.22 2.73
N LEU A 213 -2.63 21.16 3.11
CA LEU A 213 -2.66 19.91 2.37
C LEU A 213 -3.22 20.09 0.96
N GLN A 214 -4.26 20.91 0.77
CA GLN A 214 -4.76 21.20 -0.59
C GLN A 214 -3.68 21.87 -1.46
N ILE A 215 -2.90 22.79 -0.89
CA ILE A 215 -1.77 23.41 -1.59
C ILE A 215 -0.71 22.36 -1.96
N LEU A 216 -0.40 21.42 -1.05
CA LEU A 216 0.54 20.33 -1.34
C LEU A 216 0.06 19.45 -2.49
N LYS A 217 -1.24 19.10 -2.52
CA LYS A 217 -1.84 18.32 -3.61
C LYS A 217 -1.74 19.06 -4.94
N GLU A 218 -2.02 20.37 -4.97
CA GLU A 218 -1.86 21.20 -6.17
C GLU A 218 -0.40 21.22 -6.66
N VAL A 219 0.56 21.46 -5.76
CA VAL A 219 1.99 21.43 -6.08
C VAL A 219 2.42 20.07 -6.62
N ALA A 220 1.95 18.97 -6.03
CA ALA A 220 2.25 17.63 -6.50
C ALA A 220 1.70 17.37 -7.91
N ARG A 221 0.44 17.73 -8.18
CA ARG A 221 -0.19 17.58 -9.50
C ARG A 221 0.54 18.38 -10.57
N GLU A 222 0.94 19.61 -10.27
CA GLU A 222 1.69 20.46 -11.21
C GLU A 222 3.09 19.92 -11.54
N ASN A 223 3.64 19.05 -10.69
CA ASN A 223 5.00 18.54 -10.80
C ASN A 223 5.07 17.00 -10.87
N THR A 224 3.97 16.31 -11.18
CA THR A 224 3.88 14.84 -11.18
C THR A 224 4.84 14.15 -12.16
N GLU A 225 5.25 14.87 -13.21
CA GLU A 225 6.21 14.36 -14.20
C GLU A 225 7.68 14.55 -13.79
N ASN A 226 7.95 15.14 -12.61
CA ASN A 226 9.30 15.36 -12.11
C ASN A 226 9.76 14.17 -11.25
N PRO A 227 10.63 13.28 -11.77
CA PRO A 227 11.07 12.08 -11.03
C PRO A 227 11.95 12.40 -9.81
N ASP A 228 12.49 13.62 -9.73
CA ASP A 228 13.35 14.07 -8.65
C ASP A 228 12.55 14.75 -7.51
N LEU A 229 11.21 14.72 -7.59
CA LEU A 229 10.31 15.26 -6.58
C LEU A 229 9.51 14.14 -5.91
N SER A 230 9.67 14.01 -4.59
CA SER A 230 8.75 13.25 -3.75
C SER A 230 8.60 13.96 -2.41
N ILE A 231 7.36 14.30 -2.07
CA ILE A 231 6.98 14.98 -0.85
C ILE A 231 6.37 13.95 0.09
N LEU A 232 6.94 13.81 1.27
CA LEU A 232 6.42 12.99 2.35
C LEU A 232 5.53 13.84 3.26
N TRP A 233 4.22 13.67 3.14
CA TRP A 233 3.27 14.24 4.08
C TRP A 233 3.14 13.36 5.32
N ILE A 234 3.25 13.98 6.49
CA ILE A 234 3.02 13.33 7.78
C ILE A 234 1.88 14.06 8.47
N ASP A 235 0.80 13.34 8.74
CA ASP A 235 -0.20 13.79 9.70
C ASP A 235 0.32 13.50 11.13
N PRO A 236 0.57 14.53 11.96
CA PRO A 236 1.03 14.31 13.32
C PRO A 236 0.06 13.52 14.21
N ASP A 237 -1.24 13.42 13.88
CA ASP A 237 -2.23 12.64 14.66
C ASP A 237 -2.03 11.13 14.49
N ASP A 238 -1.54 10.68 13.35
CA ASP A 238 -1.22 9.27 13.08
C ASP A 238 -0.01 8.79 13.91
N PHE A 239 0.84 9.72 14.36
CA PHE A 239 2.07 9.44 15.11
C PHE A 239 2.09 10.18 16.46
N PRO A 240 1.17 9.89 17.39
CA PRO A 240 1.04 10.64 18.65
C PRO A 240 2.28 10.51 19.55
N LEU A 241 3.05 9.43 19.42
CA LEU A 241 4.32 9.26 20.14
C LEU A 241 5.42 10.21 19.64
N VAL A 242 5.34 10.69 18.40
CA VAL A 242 6.25 11.69 17.84
C VAL A 242 5.92 13.08 18.39
N ARG A 243 4.63 13.41 18.62
CA ARG A 243 4.20 14.67 19.27
C ARG A 243 4.89 14.89 20.63
N LEU A 244 5.15 13.81 21.38
CA LEU A 244 5.80 13.88 22.71
C LEU A 244 7.27 14.33 22.67
N TRP A 245 7.96 14.25 21.53
CA TRP A 245 9.35 14.70 21.41
C TRP A 245 9.45 16.22 21.21
N GLY A 246 8.45 16.84 20.58
CA GLY A 246 8.36 18.29 20.40
C GLY A 246 8.01 19.04 21.69
N ALA A 247 7.29 18.39 22.62
CA ALA A 247 6.86 18.98 23.89
C ALA A 247 7.93 18.96 25.01
N LEU A 248 9.11 18.40 24.75
CA LEU A 248 10.23 18.30 25.70
C LEU A 248 11.38 19.30 25.43
N LYS A 249 11.14 20.35 24.64
CA LYS A 249 12.07 21.48 24.48
C LYS A 249 11.58 22.73 25.19
#